data_AF-A0A367IKY6-F1
#
_entry.id   AF-A0A367IKY6-F1
#
_cell.length_a   1.000
_cell.length_b   1.000
_cell.length_c   1.000
_cell.angle_alpha   90.00
_cell.angle_beta   90.00
_cell.angle_gamma   90.00
#
_symmetry.space_group_name_H-M   'P 1'
#
loop_
_entity.id
_entity.type
_entity.pdbx_description
1 polymer ?
#
loop_
_entity_poly.entity_id
_entity_poly.type
_entity_poly.pdbx_seq_one_letter_code
_entity_poly.pdbx_strand_id
1 'polypeptide(L)'
;VKEVNEYSIYPFVHSYSNIKSDINQLSPIMIPDILPAHLPNTVDFSMVAGDFVEIYGQQENNFGAWDVVVTCFFIDTAKNILEYLEVIHKALKQNGKWINIGPLLYHFEESSSDDSSIELSLDQVKDVARKLGFEIKKESTVPTTYTTNPDGMLKYVYECATWTAIKL
;
A
#
# COMPACT_ATOMS: atom_id res chain seq x y z
N VAL A 1 -22.95 6.71 -6.31
CA VAL A 1 -23.42 5.94 -5.14
C VAL A 1 -24.37 6.81 -4.33
N LYS A 2 -25.61 6.37 -4.15
CA LYS A 2 -26.65 7.00 -3.34
C LYS A 2 -26.93 6.23 -2.05
N GLU A 3 -26.71 4.92 -2.05
CA GLU A 3 -27.05 4.03 -0.94
C GLU A 3 -25.89 3.05 -0.66
N VAL A 4 -25.81 2.56 0.57
CA VAL A 4 -24.91 1.45 0.94
C VAL A 4 -25.36 0.19 0.20
N ASN A 5 -24.43 -0.64 -0.24
CA ASN A 5 -24.70 -1.89 -0.95
C ASN A 5 -25.50 -1.70 -2.27
N GLU A 6 -25.32 -0.56 -2.95
CA GLU A 6 -26.05 -0.24 -4.20
C GLU A 6 -25.65 -1.14 -5.38
N TYR A 7 -24.39 -1.59 -5.45
CA TYR A 7 -23.87 -2.37 -6.57
C TYR A 7 -23.43 -3.76 -6.12
N SER A 8 -23.69 -4.76 -6.96
CA SER A 8 -23.17 -6.13 -6.80
C SER A 8 -21.99 -6.37 -7.74
N ILE A 9 -20.89 -6.90 -7.22
CA ILE A 9 -19.77 -7.43 -8.01
C ILE A 9 -19.56 -8.91 -7.72
N TYR A 10 -18.92 -9.62 -8.64
CA TYR A 10 -18.67 -11.06 -8.53
C TYR A 10 -17.16 -11.33 -8.64
N PRO A 11 -16.37 -11.00 -7.60
CA PRO A 11 -14.92 -10.94 -7.74
C PRO A 11 -14.28 -12.32 -7.91
N PHE A 12 -14.94 -13.43 -7.58
CA PHE A 12 -14.32 -14.77 -7.57
C PHE A 12 -14.67 -15.65 -8.77
N VAL A 13 -15.50 -15.18 -9.70
CA VAL A 13 -15.99 -15.99 -10.84
C VAL A 13 -14.91 -16.35 -11.87
N HIS A 14 -13.78 -15.66 -11.83
CA HIS A 14 -12.66 -15.89 -12.74
C HIS A 14 -11.77 -17.07 -12.33
N SER A 15 -11.85 -17.53 -11.06
CA SER A 15 -11.00 -18.61 -10.52
C SER A 15 -11.81 -19.88 -10.31
N TYR A 16 -11.43 -20.97 -11.00
CA TYR A 16 -12.12 -22.27 -10.95
C TYR A 16 -11.41 -23.28 -10.04
N SER A 17 -10.14 -23.04 -9.71
CA SER A 17 -9.36 -23.89 -8.82
C SER A 17 -9.61 -23.54 -7.35
N ASN A 18 -9.46 -24.52 -6.47
CA ASN A 18 -9.61 -24.33 -5.02
C ASN A 18 -10.99 -23.83 -4.57
N ILE A 19 -12.04 -24.07 -5.37
CA ILE A 19 -13.43 -23.75 -5.05
C ILE A 19 -14.06 -24.91 -4.27
N LYS A 20 -14.62 -24.62 -3.09
CA LYS A 20 -15.38 -25.59 -2.29
C LYS A 20 -16.83 -25.73 -2.75
N SER A 21 -17.42 -24.63 -3.21
CA SER A 21 -18.81 -24.54 -3.64
C SER A 21 -18.93 -23.52 -4.77
N ASP A 22 -19.60 -23.94 -5.84
CA ASP A 22 -20.03 -23.12 -6.97
C ASP A 22 -20.97 -21.98 -6.53
N ILE A 23 -21.86 -22.22 -5.57
CA ILE A 23 -22.71 -21.18 -4.98
C ILE A 23 -21.86 -20.06 -4.37
N ASN A 24 -20.81 -20.39 -3.62
CA ASN A 24 -19.92 -19.38 -3.01
C ASN A 24 -19.08 -18.65 -4.07
N GLN A 25 -18.64 -19.36 -5.11
CA GLN A 25 -17.90 -18.75 -6.24
C GLN A 25 -18.74 -17.70 -6.98
N LEU A 26 -20.03 -17.98 -7.18
CA LEU A 26 -21.00 -17.12 -7.84
C LEU A 26 -21.69 -16.13 -6.89
N SER A 27 -21.27 -16.07 -5.62
CA SER A 27 -21.89 -15.16 -4.64
C SER A 27 -21.49 -13.70 -4.90
N PRO A 28 -22.44 -12.76 -4.90
CA PRO A 28 -22.13 -11.34 -5.07
C PRO A 28 -21.52 -10.76 -3.79
N ILE A 29 -20.61 -9.81 -3.96
CA ILE A 29 -20.20 -8.86 -2.92
C ILE A 29 -20.87 -7.52 -3.22
N MET A 30 -21.55 -6.96 -2.23
CA MET A 30 -22.23 -5.68 -2.34
C MET A 30 -21.28 -4.54 -1.97
N ILE A 31 -21.25 -3.47 -2.77
CA ILE A 31 -20.42 -2.29 -2.55
C ILE A 31 -21.17 -0.98 -2.86
N PRO A 32 -20.76 0.14 -2.26
CA PRO A 32 -19.84 0.22 -1.13
C PRO A 32 -20.57 -0.09 0.19
N ASP A 33 -19.85 -0.62 1.17
CA ASP A 33 -20.33 -0.91 2.52
C ASP A 33 -20.57 0.37 3.36
N ILE A 34 -19.97 1.49 2.95
CA ILE A 34 -20.14 2.83 3.53
C ILE A 34 -20.32 3.85 2.39
N LEU A 35 -21.11 4.91 2.60
CA LEU A 35 -21.26 5.99 1.63
C LEU A 35 -19.99 6.87 1.58
N PRO A 36 -19.22 6.89 0.47
CA PRO A 36 -17.97 7.65 0.41
C PRO A 36 -18.18 9.17 0.47
N ALA A 37 -19.35 9.65 0.03
CA ALA A 37 -19.70 11.06 0.03
C ALA A 37 -20.16 11.59 1.41
N HIS A 38 -20.29 10.72 2.42
CA HIS A 38 -20.71 11.11 3.77
C HIS A 38 -19.52 11.59 4.61
N LEU A 39 -18.74 12.52 4.06
CA LEU A 39 -17.66 13.18 4.80
C LEU A 39 -18.19 14.46 5.48
N PRO A 40 -17.77 14.77 6.72
CA PRO A 40 -18.03 16.07 7.31
C PRO A 40 -17.47 17.19 6.44
N ASN A 41 -18.16 18.33 6.35
CA ASN A 41 -17.70 19.51 5.57
C ASN A 41 -16.36 20.09 6.04
N THR A 42 -15.86 19.66 7.20
CA THR A 42 -14.55 20.04 7.75
C THR A 42 -13.39 19.19 7.24
N VAL A 43 -13.67 18.11 6.50
CA VAL A 43 -12.64 17.20 5.99
C VAL A 43 -12.16 17.69 4.63
N ASP A 44 -10.85 17.92 4.53
CA ASP A 44 -10.18 18.13 3.25
C ASP A 44 -9.65 16.77 2.75
N PHE A 45 -10.38 16.18 1.79
CA PHE A 45 -10.04 14.89 1.18
C PHE A 45 -9.87 15.08 -0.32
N SER A 46 -8.68 14.72 -0.82
CA SER A 46 -8.32 14.85 -2.22
C SER A 46 -7.58 13.61 -2.72
N MET A 47 -7.51 13.47 -4.05
CA MET A 47 -6.81 12.39 -4.72
C MET A 47 -6.06 12.98 -5.91
N VAL A 48 -4.82 12.51 -6.11
CA VAL A 48 -3.97 12.93 -7.21
C VAL A 48 -3.70 11.73 -8.12
N ALA A 49 -3.77 11.94 -9.43
CA ALA A 49 -3.49 10.91 -10.43
C ALA A 49 -2.08 11.08 -11.01
N GLY A 50 -1.30 10.01 -11.02
CA GLY A 50 0.00 9.89 -11.67
C GLY A 50 1.03 9.18 -10.79
N ASP A 51 2.29 9.21 -11.21
CA ASP A 51 3.38 8.52 -10.53
C ASP A 51 3.80 9.23 -9.23
N PHE A 52 3.99 8.46 -8.16
CA PHE A 52 4.33 8.99 -6.84
C PHE A 52 5.66 9.77 -6.84
N VAL A 53 6.68 9.25 -7.50
CA VAL A 53 8.01 9.85 -7.55
C VAL A 53 7.99 11.12 -8.40
N GLU A 54 7.31 11.10 -9.54
CA GLU A 54 7.18 12.29 -10.39
C GLU A 54 6.43 13.43 -9.68
N ILE A 55 5.30 13.12 -9.06
CA ILE A 55 4.43 14.13 -8.45
C ILE A 55 5.04 14.72 -7.18
N TYR A 56 5.48 13.86 -6.26
CA TYR A 56 5.93 14.29 -4.93
C TYR A 56 7.46 14.47 -4.83
N GLY A 57 8.22 13.93 -5.77
CA GLY A 57 9.68 13.99 -5.77
C GLY A 57 10.29 15.16 -6.56
N GLN A 58 9.57 15.75 -7.51
CA GLN A 58 10.11 16.78 -8.40
C GLN A 58 9.70 18.21 -8.02
N GLN A 59 8.53 18.39 -7.40
CA GLN A 59 8.00 19.72 -7.10
C GLN A 59 8.38 20.16 -5.67
N GLU A 60 9.11 21.28 -5.55
CA GLU A 60 9.61 21.77 -4.26
C GLU A 60 8.52 22.09 -3.23
N ASN A 61 7.30 22.43 -3.69
CA ASN A 61 6.16 22.66 -2.82
C ASN A 61 5.71 21.41 -2.03
N ASN A 62 6.12 20.22 -2.45
CA ASN A 62 5.86 18.97 -1.72
C ASN A 62 6.91 18.71 -0.64
N PHE A 63 8.08 19.36 -0.69
CA PHE A 63 9.16 19.08 0.25
C PHE A 63 8.86 19.68 1.61
N GLY A 64 8.83 18.83 2.64
CA GLY A 64 8.44 19.26 3.98
C GLY A 64 6.99 19.74 4.06
N ALA A 65 6.11 19.30 3.17
CA ALA A 65 4.70 19.70 3.17
C ALA A 65 3.82 18.79 4.02
N TRP A 66 4.26 17.54 4.26
CA TRP A 66 3.42 16.49 4.82
C TRP A 66 3.79 16.16 6.27
N ASP A 67 2.81 16.14 7.16
CA ASP A 67 3.01 15.74 8.56
C ASP A 67 3.17 14.21 8.71
N VAL A 68 2.44 13.46 7.87
CA VAL A 68 2.42 12.00 7.89
C VAL A 68 2.34 11.47 6.45
N VAL A 69 3.10 10.41 6.17
CA VAL A 69 2.98 9.58 4.98
C VAL A 69 2.65 8.16 5.42
N VAL A 70 1.64 7.55 4.81
CA VAL A 70 1.23 6.18 5.09
C VAL A 70 1.35 5.34 3.83
N THR A 71 2.10 4.23 3.93
CA THR A 71 2.26 3.25 2.85
C THR A 71 1.64 1.92 3.28
N CYS A 72 0.72 1.39 2.47
CA CYS A 72 0.01 0.13 2.74
C CYS A 72 0.07 -0.75 1.48
N PHE A 73 0.81 -1.87 1.51
CA PHE A 73 1.06 -2.72 0.32
C PHE A 73 1.55 -1.89 -0.88
N PHE A 74 2.56 -1.05 -0.65
CA PHE A 74 2.98 -0.01 -1.62
C PHE A 74 4.48 0.02 -1.90
N ILE A 75 5.34 -0.09 -0.89
CA ILE A 75 6.78 0.16 -1.08
C ILE A 75 7.47 -0.87 -2.00
N ASP A 76 6.86 -2.03 -2.17
CA ASP A 76 7.30 -3.12 -3.05
C ASP A 76 6.77 -2.99 -4.49
N THR A 77 5.99 -1.96 -4.80
CA THR A 77 5.59 -1.62 -6.17
C THR A 77 6.64 -0.80 -6.92
N ALA A 78 7.73 -0.40 -6.26
CA ALA A 78 8.78 0.40 -6.86
C ALA A 78 9.69 -0.44 -7.77
N LYS A 79 10.10 0.12 -8.92
CA LYS A 79 11.28 -0.40 -9.65
C LYS A 79 12.55 -0.15 -8.84
N ASN A 80 12.65 1.03 -8.23
CA ASN A 80 13.74 1.42 -7.36
C ASN A 80 13.17 1.90 -6.02
N ILE A 81 13.20 1.02 -5.01
CA ILE A 81 12.68 1.35 -3.67
C ILE A 81 13.43 2.52 -3.02
N LEU A 82 14.69 2.78 -3.40
CA LEU A 82 15.46 3.91 -2.86
C LEU A 82 14.81 5.25 -3.22
N GLU A 83 14.27 5.39 -4.43
CA GLU A 83 13.55 6.60 -4.86
C GLU A 83 12.29 6.82 -4.03
N TYR A 84 11.54 5.76 -3.74
CA TYR A 84 10.38 5.86 -2.86
C TYR A 84 10.78 6.36 -1.47
N LEU A 85 11.83 5.78 -0.87
CA LEU A 85 12.30 6.18 0.47
C LEU A 85 12.79 7.63 0.48
N GLU A 86 13.49 8.07 -0.56
CA GLU A 86 13.91 9.46 -0.70
C GLU A 86 12.74 10.43 -0.83
N VAL A 87 11.74 10.10 -1.66
CA VAL A 87 10.57 10.95 -1.85
C VAL A 87 9.73 11.02 -0.58
N ILE A 88 9.51 9.90 0.10
CA ILE A 88 8.83 9.88 1.42
C ILE A 88 9.58 10.77 2.41
N HIS A 89 10.91 10.65 2.48
CA HIS A 89 11.72 11.49 3.36
C HIS A 89 11.65 12.97 2.99
N LYS A 90 11.78 13.33 1.70
CA LYS A 90 11.71 14.72 1.22
C LYS A 90 10.33 15.33 1.48
N ALA A 91 9.26 14.57 1.24
CA ALA A 91 7.88 15.01 1.41
C ALA A 91 7.54 15.35 2.87
N LEU A 92 8.10 14.60 3.82
CA LEU A 92 7.82 14.79 5.23
C LEU A 92 8.45 16.06 5.81
N LYS A 93 7.69 16.76 6.66
CA LYS A 93 8.19 17.80 7.56
C LYS A 93 9.26 17.22 8.50
N GLN A 94 10.05 18.12 9.08
CA GLN A 94 10.89 17.79 10.24
C GLN A 94 10.02 17.19 11.35
N ASN A 95 10.44 16.07 11.95
CA ASN A 95 9.65 15.27 12.90
C ASN A 95 8.35 14.66 12.33
N GLY A 96 8.16 14.71 11.01
CA GLY A 96 7.05 14.04 10.32
C GLY A 96 7.16 12.52 10.44
N LYS A 97 6.03 11.83 10.26
CA LYS A 97 5.93 10.38 10.47
C LYS A 97 5.73 9.62 9.17
N TRP A 98 6.49 8.56 9.00
CA TRP A 98 6.20 7.55 7.98
C TRP A 98 5.65 6.29 8.64
N ILE A 99 4.43 5.88 8.30
CA ILE A 99 3.81 4.64 8.77
C ILE A 99 3.77 3.67 7.61
N ASN A 100 4.33 2.47 7.78
CA ASN A 100 4.28 1.43 6.76
C ASN A 100 3.58 0.17 7.29
N ILE A 101 2.83 -0.49 6.43
CA ILE A 101 2.40 -1.89 6.58
C ILE A 101 2.42 -2.58 5.21
N GLY A 102 3.15 -3.67 5.09
CA GLY A 102 3.15 -4.44 3.85
C GLY A 102 4.17 -5.57 3.82
N PRO A 103 4.08 -6.46 2.82
CA PRO A 103 5.14 -7.40 2.51
C PRO A 103 6.26 -6.72 1.71
N LEU A 104 7.17 -7.52 1.18
CA LEU A 104 8.13 -7.13 0.14
C LEU A 104 8.02 -8.11 -1.03
N LEU A 105 6.89 -8.05 -1.73
CA LEU A 105 6.67 -8.81 -2.97
C LEU A 105 6.96 -7.88 -4.15
N TYR A 106 8.22 -7.80 -4.56
CA TYR A 106 8.69 -6.85 -5.56
C TYR A 106 8.00 -7.07 -6.91
N HIS A 107 7.25 -6.06 -7.36
CA HIS A 107 6.36 -6.17 -8.52
C HIS A 107 7.10 -6.50 -9.83
N PHE A 108 8.39 -6.15 -9.92
CA PHE A 108 9.22 -6.26 -11.11
C PHE A 108 10.31 -7.34 -11.00
N GLU A 109 10.32 -8.17 -9.95
CA GLU A 109 11.36 -9.21 -9.72
C GLU A 109 11.52 -10.17 -10.92
N GLU A 110 10.39 -10.55 -11.56
CA GLU A 110 10.37 -11.48 -12.70
C GLU A 110 10.11 -10.78 -14.05
N SER A 111 10.21 -9.45 -14.13
CA SER A 111 9.91 -8.76 -15.39
C SER A 111 10.94 -9.10 -16.47
N SER A 112 10.47 -9.67 -17.58
CA SER A 112 11.32 -10.05 -18.73
C SER A 112 11.71 -8.87 -19.62
N SER A 113 11.19 -7.67 -19.35
CA SER A 113 11.68 -6.42 -19.95
C SER A 113 12.99 -6.01 -19.29
N ASP A 114 13.80 -5.19 -19.98
CA ASP A 114 15.02 -4.53 -19.45
C ASP A 114 14.74 -3.56 -18.25
N ASP A 115 13.58 -3.71 -17.60
CA ASP A 115 13.20 -2.95 -16.42
C ASP A 115 13.97 -3.50 -15.22
N SER A 116 15.08 -2.85 -14.88
CA SER A 116 15.81 -3.13 -13.65
C SER A 116 14.91 -2.91 -12.44
N SER A 117 14.86 -3.92 -11.57
CA SER A 117 14.22 -3.88 -10.26
C SER A 117 15.29 -3.95 -9.17
N ILE A 118 15.10 -3.25 -8.05
CA ILE A 118 16.00 -3.27 -6.89
C ILE A 118 15.28 -3.91 -5.72
N GLU A 119 15.55 -5.19 -5.48
CA GLU A 119 14.96 -5.96 -4.40
C GLU A 119 15.83 -5.90 -3.14
N LEU A 120 15.40 -5.12 -2.15
CA LEU A 120 16.05 -5.07 -0.85
C LEU A 120 15.38 -6.03 0.12
N SER A 121 16.18 -6.67 0.97
CA SER A 121 15.64 -7.35 2.15
C SER A 121 15.06 -6.34 3.15
N LEU A 122 14.19 -6.79 4.05
CA LEU A 122 13.61 -5.92 5.08
C LEU A 122 14.68 -5.20 5.92
N ASP A 123 15.78 -5.89 6.25
CA ASP A 123 16.88 -5.30 7.00
C ASP A 123 17.60 -4.21 6.19
N GLN A 124 17.78 -4.42 4.89
CA GLN A 124 18.35 -3.41 3.98
C GLN A 124 17.42 -2.19 3.83
N VAL A 125 16.11 -2.39 3.67
CA VAL A 125 15.13 -1.28 3.64
C VAL A 125 15.23 -0.44 4.92
N LYS A 126 15.28 -1.09 6.09
CA LYS A 126 15.40 -0.40 7.38
C LYS A 126 16.75 0.29 7.55
N ASP A 127 17.84 -0.31 7.07
CA ASP A 127 19.17 0.29 7.10
C ASP A 127 19.24 1.56 6.22
N VAL A 128 18.70 1.50 4.99
CA VAL A 128 18.59 2.66 4.11
C VAL A 128 17.73 3.74 4.73
N ALA A 129 16.57 3.40 5.29
CA ALA A 129 15.71 4.36 5.96
C ALA A 129 16.44 5.09 7.10
N ARG A 130 17.19 4.36 7.94
CA ARG A 130 18.01 4.97 9.01
C ARG A 130 19.09 5.90 8.45
N LYS A 131 19.79 5.49 7.38
CA LYS A 131 20.81 6.32 6.72
C LYS A 131 20.24 7.59 6.08
N LEU A 132 19.00 7.54 5.62
CA LEU A 132 18.29 8.73 5.11
C LEU A 132 17.87 9.71 6.21
N GLY A 133 17.91 9.31 7.48
CA GLY A 133 17.51 10.15 8.60
C GLY A 133 16.19 9.74 9.25
N PHE A 134 15.72 8.50 9.10
CA PHE A 134 14.57 8.00 9.85
C PHE A 134 14.97 7.33 11.17
N GLU A 135 14.27 7.69 12.24
CA GLU A 135 14.23 6.91 13.48
C GLU A 135 13.02 5.95 13.44
N ILE A 136 13.27 4.65 13.22
CA ILE A 136 12.22 3.63 13.16
C ILE A 136 11.74 3.28 14.58
N LYS A 137 10.43 3.31 14.80
CA LYS A 137 9.76 2.96 16.07
C LYS A 137 8.58 2.02 15.82
N LYS A 138 8.06 1.44 16.90
CA LYS A 138 6.83 0.63 16.93
C LYS A 138 6.82 -0.47 15.85
N GLU A 139 7.90 -1.23 15.79
CA GLU A 139 8.01 -2.33 14.83
C GLU A 139 7.18 -3.54 15.28
N SER A 140 6.47 -4.14 14.34
CA SER A 140 5.75 -5.40 14.55
C SER A 140 5.55 -6.13 13.22
N THR A 141 5.22 -7.41 13.29
CA THR A 141 4.77 -8.20 12.14
C THR A 141 3.28 -8.50 12.31
N VAL A 142 2.50 -8.28 11.25
CA VAL A 142 1.05 -8.47 11.25
C VAL A 142 0.67 -9.43 10.11
N PRO A 143 0.13 -10.62 10.42
CA PRO A 143 -0.37 -11.51 9.38
C PRO A 143 -1.65 -10.94 8.77
N THR A 144 -1.70 -10.84 7.45
CA THR A 144 -2.89 -10.36 6.74
C THR A 144 -2.99 -10.96 5.33
N THR A 145 -4.15 -10.83 4.72
CA THR A 145 -4.43 -11.28 3.35
C THR A 145 -4.61 -10.10 2.42
N TYR A 146 -4.45 -10.31 1.12
CA TYR A 146 -4.79 -9.34 0.09
C TYR A 146 -5.78 -9.98 -0.89
N THR A 147 -6.94 -9.33 -1.10
CA THR A 147 -8.02 -9.74 -2.03
C THR A 147 -8.39 -11.24 -2.04
N THR A 148 -8.21 -11.92 -0.91
CA THR A 148 -8.33 -13.38 -0.80
C THR A 148 -9.79 -13.81 -0.80
N ASN A 149 -10.10 -14.91 -1.49
CA ASN A 149 -11.39 -15.58 -1.37
C ASN A 149 -11.49 -16.28 0.01
N PRO A 150 -12.34 -15.82 0.94
CA PRO A 150 -12.46 -16.42 2.27
C PRO A 150 -12.94 -17.88 2.23
N ASP A 151 -13.72 -18.24 1.21
CA ASP A 151 -14.28 -19.59 1.02
C ASP A 151 -13.35 -20.52 0.23
N GLY A 152 -12.28 -19.97 -0.37
CA GLY A 152 -11.28 -20.74 -1.12
C GLY A 152 -10.52 -21.75 -0.25
N MET A 153 -10.14 -22.88 -0.85
CA MET A 153 -9.26 -23.89 -0.22
C MET A 153 -7.81 -23.41 -0.10
N LEU A 154 -7.33 -22.60 -1.06
CA LEU A 154 -6.01 -21.97 -1.04
C LEU A 154 -6.14 -20.52 -0.60
N LYS A 155 -5.24 -20.07 0.28
CA LYS A 155 -5.16 -18.68 0.76
C LYS A 155 -3.70 -18.26 0.85
N TYR A 156 -3.42 -17.03 0.42
CA TYR A 156 -2.13 -16.39 0.63
C TYR A 156 -2.21 -15.52 1.88
N VAL A 157 -1.24 -15.70 2.79
CA VAL A 157 -1.07 -14.86 3.96
C VAL A 157 0.29 -14.21 3.87
N TYR A 158 0.31 -12.90 4.05
CA TYR A 158 1.52 -12.09 4.13
C TYR A 158 1.81 -11.78 5.59
N GLU A 159 3.02 -12.11 6.04
CA GLU A 159 3.56 -11.65 7.32
C GLU A 159 4.10 -10.23 7.15
N CYS A 160 3.20 -9.24 7.20
CA CYS A 160 3.53 -7.86 6.83
C CYS A 160 4.36 -7.17 7.92
N ALA A 161 5.48 -6.58 7.51
CA ALA A 161 6.28 -5.73 8.38
C ALA A 161 5.59 -4.38 8.56
N THR A 162 5.42 -3.97 9.82
CA THR A 162 4.74 -2.74 10.22
C THR A 162 5.67 -1.89 11.07
N TRP A 163 5.69 -0.57 10.84
CA TRP A 163 6.44 0.37 11.67
C TRP A 163 5.88 1.79 11.62
N THR A 164 6.30 2.62 12.57
CA THR A 164 6.19 4.08 12.51
C THR A 164 7.60 4.67 12.61
N ALA A 165 8.09 5.30 11.55
CA ALA A 165 9.34 6.03 11.53
C ALA A 165 9.12 7.53 11.71
N ILE A 166 10.11 8.23 12.29
CA ILE A 166 10.12 9.68 12.46
C ILE A 166 11.29 10.25 11.65
N LYS A 167 11.04 11.29 10.85
CA LYS A 167 12.09 12.05 10.16
C LYS A 167 12.87 12.90 11.17
N LEU A 168 14.18 12.62 11.30
CA LEU A 168 15.13 13.31 12.17
C LEU A 168 15.62 14.63 11.59
#